data_AF-A0A9E5S8N6-F1
#
_entry.id   AF-A0A9E5S8N6-F1
#
_cell.length_a   1.000
_cell.length_b   1.000
_cell.length_c   1.000
_cell.angle_alpha   90.00
_cell.angle_beta   90.00
_cell.angle_gamma   90.00
#
_symmetry.space_group_name_H-M   'P 1'
#
loop_
_entity.id
_entity.type
_entity.pdbx_description
1 polymer ?
#
loop_
_entity_poly.entity_id
_entity_poly.type
_entity_poly.pdbx_seq_one_letter_code
_entity_poly.pdbx_strand_id
1 'polypeptide(L)'
;PKFDQQPVDACSMLLACQEAYLATGDKAYRDLAQLAYQWYLGKNINKLPLYNKETGGCYDALTPEGVNLNQGAEALLSWLYSGQMMKEWQGSETAAVSTGG
;
A
#
# COMPACT_ATOMS: atom_id res chain seq x y z
N PRO A 1 -6.95 -8.41 13.92
CA PRO A 1 -7.79 -7.54 14.79
C PRO A 1 -8.35 -6.35 13.97
N LYS A 2 -9.51 -5.79 14.36
CA LYS A 2 -10.19 -4.74 13.55
C LYS A 2 -9.48 -3.39 13.58
N PHE A 3 -8.73 -3.15 14.65
CA PHE A 3 -7.84 -2.02 14.89
C PHE A 3 -6.49 -2.60 15.33
N ASP A 4 -5.40 -1.82 15.27
CA ASP A 4 -3.99 -2.27 15.31
C ASP A 4 -3.44 -2.77 13.96
N GLN A 5 -3.90 -2.14 12.88
CA GLN A 5 -3.36 -2.36 11.54
C GLN A 5 -2.04 -1.58 11.42
N GLN A 6 -0.97 -2.27 11.02
CA GLN A 6 0.34 -1.68 10.85
C GLN A 6 0.68 -1.48 9.37
N PRO A 7 1.51 -0.49 9.02
CA PRO A 7 2.10 -0.34 7.70
C PRO A 7 2.64 -1.64 7.10
N VAL A 8 3.32 -2.47 7.90
CA VAL A 8 3.86 -3.76 7.43
C VAL A 8 2.78 -4.74 6.98
N ASP A 9 1.58 -4.70 7.58
CA ASP A 9 0.45 -5.54 7.15
C ASP A 9 -0.04 -5.13 5.76
N ALA A 10 -0.16 -3.82 5.54
CA ALA A 10 -0.57 -3.26 4.25
C ALA A 10 0.46 -3.55 3.15
N CYS A 11 1.76 -3.40 3.46
CA CYS A 11 2.85 -3.79 2.57
C CYS A 11 2.81 -5.28 2.22
N SER A 12 2.67 -6.13 3.24
CA SER A 12 2.61 -7.58 3.06
C SER A 12 1.42 -8.01 2.21
N MET A 13 0.25 -7.38 2.39
CA MET A 13 -0.94 -7.64 1.59
C MET A 13 -0.74 -7.26 0.12
N LEU A 14 -0.10 -6.11 -0.12
CA LEU A 14 0.24 -5.66 -1.47
C LEU A 14 1.15 -6.68 -2.18
N LEU A 15 2.21 -7.12 -1.51
CA LEU A 15 3.16 -8.10 -2.07
C LEU A 15 2.50 -9.47 -2.29
N ALA A 16 1.66 -9.94 -1.36
CA ALA A 16 0.92 -11.19 -1.54
C ALA A 16 -0.03 -11.12 -2.74
N CYS A 17 -0.73 -10.00 -2.91
CA CYS A 17 -1.57 -9.78 -4.08
C CYS A 17 -0.74 -9.71 -5.37
N GLN A 18 0.47 -9.17 -5.32
CA GLN A 18 1.36 -9.15 -6.47
C GLN A 18 1.78 -10.55 -6.91
N GLU A 19 2.22 -11.38 -5.98
CA GLU A 19 2.55 -12.77 -6.27
C GLU A 19 1.34 -13.56 -6.78
N ALA A 20 0.16 -13.32 -6.20
CA ALA A 20 -1.08 -13.93 -6.69
C ALA A 20 -1.42 -13.50 -8.11
N TYR A 21 -1.22 -12.23 -8.47
CA TYR A 21 -1.39 -11.75 -9.84
C TYR A 21 -0.40 -12.43 -10.79
N LEU A 22 0.88 -12.55 -10.42
CA LEU A 22 1.90 -13.20 -11.25
C LEU A 22 1.60 -14.70 -11.46
N ALA A 23 1.08 -15.37 -10.44
CA ALA A 23 0.74 -16.79 -10.50
C ALA A 23 -0.54 -17.09 -11.30
N THR A 24 -1.52 -16.18 -11.27
CA THR A 24 -2.87 -16.45 -11.80
C THR A 24 -3.26 -15.63 -13.03
N GLY A 25 -2.66 -14.46 -13.21
CA GLY A 25 -3.07 -13.46 -14.19
C GLY A 25 -4.37 -12.72 -13.84
N ASP A 26 -4.99 -12.99 -12.68
CA ASP A 26 -6.27 -12.38 -12.31
C ASP A 26 -6.10 -10.94 -11.85
N LYS A 27 -6.67 -10.00 -12.62
CA LYS A 27 -6.59 -8.57 -12.35
C LYS A 27 -7.23 -8.15 -11.03
N ALA A 28 -8.12 -8.95 -10.44
CA ALA A 28 -8.69 -8.66 -9.13
C ALA A 28 -7.61 -8.49 -8.04
N TYR A 29 -6.49 -9.21 -8.15
CA TYR A 29 -5.38 -9.06 -7.22
C TYR A 29 -4.66 -7.71 -7.36
N ARG A 30 -4.66 -7.10 -8.56
CA ARG A 30 -4.14 -5.73 -8.72
C ARG A 30 -5.01 -4.72 -7.99
N ASP A 31 -6.33 -4.87 -8.09
CA ASP A 31 -7.27 -3.99 -7.38
C ASP A 31 -7.12 -4.10 -5.86
N LEU A 32 -6.88 -5.32 -5.36
CA LEU A 32 -6.62 -5.58 -3.94
C LEU A 32 -5.28 -4.98 -3.47
N ALA A 33 -4.22 -5.12 -4.25
CA ALA A 33 -2.94 -4.48 -3.96
C ALA A 33 -3.04 -2.93 -4.00
N GLN A 34 -3.79 -2.38 -4.96
CA GLN A 34 -4.07 -0.95 -5.01
C GLN A 34 -4.88 -0.48 -3.80
N LEU A 35 -5.82 -1.30 -3.31
CA LEU A 35 -6.57 -1.04 -2.09
C LEU A 35 -5.64 -1.04 -0.86
N ALA A 36 -4.73 -2.01 -0.76
CA ALA A 36 -3.73 -2.07 0.30
C ALA A 36 -2.82 -0.82 0.29
N TYR A 37 -2.41 -0.35 -0.90
CA TYR A 37 -1.66 0.90 -1.02
C TYR A 37 -2.49 2.15 -0.63
N GLN A 38 -3.76 2.20 -1.00
CA GLN A 38 -4.65 3.32 -0.65
C GLN A 38 -4.92 3.41 0.85
N TRP A 39 -4.72 2.33 1.60
CA TRP A 39 -4.86 2.32 3.06
C TRP A 39 -3.95 3.35 3.74
N TYR A 40 -2.70 3.48 3.29
CA TYR A 40 -1.75 4.49 3.77
C TYR A 40 -2.22 5.93 3.52
N LEU A 41 -3.05 6.13 2.48
CA LEU A 41 -3.60 7.43 2.09
C LEU A 41 -4.95 7.73 2.74
N GLY A 42 -5.42 6.87 3.64
CA GLY A 42 -6.67 7.07 4.37
C GLY A 42 -7.85 6.25 3.85
N LYS A 43 -7.65 5.31 2.92
CA LYS A 43 -8.69 4.32 2.59
C LYS A 43 -8.72 3.19 3.63
N ASN A 44 -8.96 3.59 4.88
CA ASN A 44 -9.01 2.71 6.04
C ASN A 44 -10.24 3.04 6.90
N ILE A 45 -10.45 2.24 7.93
CA ILE A 45 -11.67 2.31 8.76
C ILE A 45 -11.84 3.66 9.45
N ASN A 46 -10.75 4.37 9.78
CA ASN A 46 -10.81 5.69 10.42
C ASN A 46 -10.78 6.84 9.40
N LYS A 47 -10.59 6.56 8.12
CA LYS A 47 -10.42 7.55 7.04
C LYS A 47 -9.25 8.51 7.27
N LEU A 48 -8.18 8.04 7.92
CA LEU A 48 -7.01 8.86 8.28
C LEU A 48 -5.77 8.46 7.50
N PRO A 49 -5.01 9.38 6.90
CA PRO A 49 -3.75 9.04 6.25
C PRO A 49 -2.70 8.63 7.29
N LEU A 50 -1.94 7.58 6.98
CA LEU A 50 -0.77 7.19 7.77
C LEU A 50 0.51 7.86 7.27
N TYR A 51 0.59 8.13 5.97
CA TYR A 51 1.68 8.94 5.44
C TYR A 51 1.48 10.42 5.80
N ASN A 52 2.45 10.98 6.51
CA ASN A 52 2.49 12.40 6.83
C ASN A 52 3.34 13.14 5.79
N LYS A 53 2.69 13.99 4.99
CA LYS A 53 3.34 14.78 3.93
C LYS A 53 4.25 15.90 4.47
N GLU A 54 3.98 16.40 5.67
CA GLU A 54 4.74 17.51 6.26
C GLU A 54 6.08 17.03 6.82
N THR A 55 6.09 15.87 7.47
CA THR A 55 7.31 15.26 8.02
C THR A 55 8.01 14.35 7.02
N GLY A 56 7.30 13.86 6.00
CA GLY A 56 7.77 12.83 5.09
C GLY A 56 7.80 11.42 5.68
N GLY A 57 7.31 11.24 6.92
CA GLY A 57 7.28 9.94 7.60
C GLY A 57 5.95 9.21 7.49
N CYS A 58 5.88 8.02 8.08
CA CYS A 58 4.70 7.16 8.09
C CYS A 58 4.38 6.77 9.53
N TYR A 59 3.13 6.92 9.94
CA TYR A 59 2.65 6.55 11.27
C TYR A 59 2.67 5.03 11.49
N ASP A 60 3.06 4.60 12.69
CA ASP A 60 3.35 3.18 12.97
C ASP A 60 2.11 2.28 13.04
N ALA A 61 0.94 2.83 13.36
CA ALA A 61 -0.26 2.02 13.52
C ALA A 61 -1.55 2.83 13.38
N LEU A 62 -2.62 2.13 13.03
CA LEU A 62 -3.99 2.62 13.14
C LEU A 62 -4.69 1.96 14.32
N THR A 63 -4.95 2.72 15.39
CA THR A 63 -5.64 2.29 16.60
C THR A 63 -7.12 2.70 16.56
N PRO A 64 -7.97 2.23 17.50
CA PRO A 64 -9.36 2.68 17.60
C PRO A 64 -9.50 4.21 17.73
N GLU A 65 -8.53 4.86 18.39
CA GLU A 65 -8.53 6.29 18.68
C GLU A 65 -7.99 7.14 17.53
N GLY A 66 -7.28 6.54 16.56
CA GLY A 66 -6.67 7.26 15.45
C GLY A 66 -5.34 6.68 15.02
N VAL A 67 -4.48 7.52 14.45
CA VAL A 67 -3.11 7.13 14.10
C VAL A 67 -2.21 7.21 15.32
N ASN A 68 -1.33 6.21 15.48
CA ASN A 68 -0.20 6.34 16.39
C ASN A 68 0.78 7.37 15.80
N LEU A 69 1.04 8.46 16.53
CA LEU A 69 1.86 9.57 16.04
C LEU A 69 3.35 9.24 15.90
N ASN A 70 3.80 8.10 16.41
CA ASN A 70 5.16 7.61 16.19
C ASN A 70 5.38 7.34 14.69
N GLN A 71 6.55 7.73 14.19
CA GLN A 71 6.97 7.53 12.82
C GLN A 71 8.24 6.69 12.78
N GLY A 72 8.08 5.38 12.82
CA GLY A 72 9.16 4.41 12.82
C GLY A 72 9.76 4.19 11.44
N ALA A 73 11.00 3.71 11.43
CA ALA A 73 11.71 3.36 10.18
C ALA A 73 11.00 2.22 9.42
N GLU A 74 10.46 1.23 10.13
CA GLU A 74 9.70 0.12 9.52
C GLU A 74 8.46 0.61 8.77
N ALA A 75 7.71 1.52 9.38
CA ALA A 75 6.53 2.13 8.79
C ALA A 75 6.87 2.90 7.51
N LEU A 76 7.95 3.69 7.56
CA LEU A 76 8.42 4.45 6.41
C LEU A 76 8.91 3.52 5.28
N LEU A 77 9.69 2.49 5.60
CA LEU A 77 10.16 1.52 4.61
C LEU A 77 9.00 0.78 3.95
N SER A 78 7.99 0.37 4.74
CA SER A 78 6.78 -0.29 4.25
C SER A 78 6.03 0.60 3.25
N TRP A 79 5.86 1.88 3.56
CA TRP A 79 5.27 2.87 2.66
C TRP A 79 6.07 3.05 1.37
N LEU A 80 7.38 3.28 1.47
CA LEU A 80 8.26 3.51 0.32
C LEU A 80 8.30 2.30 -0.61
N TYR A 81 8.40 1.09 -0.05
CA TYR A 81 8.44 -0.14 -0.82
C TYR A 81 7.12 -0.39 -1.54
N SER A 82 6.00 -0.22 -0.83
CA SER A 82 4.66 -0.28 -1.43
C SER A 82 4.51 0.71 -2.60
N GLY A 83 4.99 1.95 -2.43
CA GLY A 83 4.97 2.97 -3.48
C GLY A 83 5.83 2.63 -4.69
N GLN A 84 6.99 2.00 -4.49
CA GLN A 84 7.86 1.54 -5.58
C GLN A 84 7.20 0.42 -6.39
N MET A 85 6.61 -0.57 -5.72
CA MET A 85 5.89 -1.67 -6.39
C MET A 85 4.71 -1.15 -7.23
N MET A 86 3.93 -0.21 -6.71
CA MET A 86 2.82 0.36 -7.47
C MET A 86 3.29 1.12 -8.73
N LYS A 87 4.47 1.77 -8.69
CA LYS A 87 5.04 2.44 -9.87
C LYS A 87 5.45 1.43 -10.95
N GLU A 88 6.03 0.29 -10.56
CA GLU A 88 6.45 -0.75 -11.50
C GLU A 88 5.25 -1.33 -12.27
N TRP A 89 4.10 -1.48 -11.62
CA TRP A 89 2.87 -1.90 -12.28
C TRP A 89 2.29 -0.87 -13.24
N GLN A 90 2.29 0.41 -12.88
CA GLN A 90 1.86 1.48 -13.79
C GLN A 90 2.77 1.58 -15.03
N GLY A 91 4.07 1.37 -14.85
CA GLY A 91 5.03 1.30 -15.96
C GLY A 91 4.79 0.09 -16.88
N SER A 92 4.44 -1.06 -16.29
CA SER A 92 4.13 -2.30 -17.03
C SER A 92 2.84 -2.18 -17.85
N GLU A 93 1.83 -1.44 -17.38
CA GLU A 93 0.60 -1.16 -18.12
C GLU A 93 0.84 -0.24 -19.31
N THR A 94 1.66 0.80 -19.13
CA THR A 94 2.00 1.74 -20.21
C THR A 94 2.77 1.05 -21.34
N ALA A 95 3.67 0.12 -20.99
CA ALA A 95 4.42 -0.67 -21.97
C ALA A 95 3.53 -1.66 -22.74
N ALA A 96 2.58 -2.34 -22.08
CA ALA A 96 1.68 -3.31 -22.71
C ALA A 96 0.67 -2.68 -23.69
N VAL A 97 0.31 -1.40 -23.50
CA VAL A 97 -0.58 -0.66 -24.42
C VAL A 97 0.15 -0.24 -25.70
N SER A 98 1.47 -0.05 -25.67
CA SER A 98 2.26 0.45 -26.80
C SER A 98 2.57 -0.58 -27.90
N THR A 99 2.42 -1.88 -27.62
CA THR A 99 2.77 -2.97 -28.56
C THR A 99 1.57 -3.54 -29.34
N GLY A 100 0.38 -2.96 -29.17
CA GLY A 100 -0.86 -3.41 -29.83
C GLY A 100 -1.31 -2.58 -31.03
N GLY A 101 -0.42 -1.82 -31.67
CA GLY A 101 -0.70 -0.95 -32.83
C GLY A 101 -0.29 -1.57 -34.16
#